data_AF-A0A1D2AJD8-F1
#
_entry.id   AF-A0A1D2AJD8-F1
#
_cell.length_a   1.000
_cell.length_b   1.000
_cell.length_c   1.000
_cell.angle_alpha   90.00
_cell.angle_beta   90.00
_cell.angle_gamma   90.00
#
_symmetry.space_group_name_H-M   'P 1'
#
loop_
_entity.id
_entity.type
_entity.pdbx_description
1 polymer ?
#
loop_
_entity_poly.entity_id
_entity_poly.type
_entity_poly.pdbx_seq_one_letter_code
_entity_poly.pdbx_strand_id
1 'polypeptide(L)'
;QMTLGLRFLNDTFGECGRPTVAWQADPFGHSRNQANLFAQMGFDGLMIGRISIDEFSRRVSRRELIFVWRTDPENSHNGDILTWVPPNTYSTPDYYMYRPGPEDGFNISVPAEMNIGTHMALYSLKLTTMYPVKQVGFLYGGDLAFRFASQEFETMDVILNETEDVARNYSVHASYST
;
A
#
# COMPACT_ATOMS: atom_id res chain seq x y z
N GLN A 1 15.96 -18.74 0.74
CA GLN A 1 14.50 -18.69 0.93
C GLN A 1 13.79 -18.26 -0.35
N MET A 2 14.12 -17.10 -0.95
CA MET A 2 13.45 -16.55 -2.15
C MET A 2 13.33 -17.53 -3.32
N THR A 3 14.43 -18.20 -3.72
CA THR A 3 14.42 -19.16 -4.83
C THR A 3 13.40 -20.29 -4.66
N LEU A 4 13.19 -20.77 -3.44
CA LEU A 4 12.25 -21.86 -3.17
C LEU A 4 10.81 -21.41 -3.44
N GLY A 5 10.41 -20.25 -2.91
CA GLY A 5 9.07 -19.69 -3.13
C GLY A 5 8.82 -19.30 -4.58
N LEU A 6 9.78 -18.61 -5.21
CA LEU A 6 9.66 -18.20 -6.61
C LEU A 6 9.58 -19.40 -7.56
N ARG A 7 10.35 -20.46 -7.30
CA ARG A 7 10.25 -21.70 -8.07
C ARG A 7 8.89 -22.35 -7.92
N PHE A 8 8.36 -22.45 -6.70
CA PHE A 8 7.03 -23.00 -6.47
C PHE A 8 5.95 -22.22 -7.25
N LEU A 9 5.99 -20.88 -7.19
CA LEU A 9 5.05 -20.03 -7.93
C LEU A 9 5.16 -20.27 -9.44
N ASN A 10 6.38 -20.32 -9.97
CA ASN A 10 6.61 -20.58 -11.39
C ASN A 10 6.14 -21.98 -11.81
N ASP A 11 6.45 -23.01 -11.03
CA ASP A 11 6.08 -24.40 -11.35
C ASP A 11 4.55 -24.62 -11.25
N THR A 12 3.85 -23.82 -10.43
CA THR A 12 2.39 -23.94 -10.19
C THR A 12 1.55 -23.04 -11.11
N PHE A 13 1.97 -21.78 -11.30
CA PHE A 13 1.18 -20.73 -11.97
C PHE A 13 1.86 -20.19 -13.24
N GLY A 14 3.08 -20.63 -13.54
CA GLY A 14 3.86 -20.16 -14.68
C GLY A 14 4.19 -18.67 -14.61
N GLU A 15 4.36 -18.07 -15.79
CA GLU A 15 4.71 -16.65 -15.95
C GLU A 15 3.69 -15.71 -15.28
N CYS A 16 2.40 -16.06 -15.30
CA CYS A 16 1.33 -15.25 -14.68
C CYS A 16 1.46 -15.12 -13.16
N GLY A 17 2.13 -16.07 -12.50
CA GLY A 17 2.36 -16.04 -11.05
C GLY A 17 3.69 -15.42 -10.65
N ARG A 18 4.49 -14.91 -11.60
CA ARG A 18 5.79 -14.30 -11.29
C ARG A 18 5.60 -12.94 -10.62
N PRO A 19 6.05 -12.74 -9.37
CA PRO A 19 5.98 -11.44 -8.72
C PRO A 19 6.89 -10.41 -9.41
N THR A 20 6.40 -9.19 -9.60
CA THR A 20 7.18 -8.05 -10.13
C THR A 20 7.45 -6.98 -9.07
N VAL A 21 6.75 -7.04 -7.93
CA VAL A 21 6.93 -6.13 -6.80
C VAL A 21 7.24 -6.91 -5.52
N ALA A 22 8.27 -6.47 -4.79
CA ALA A 22 8.65 -7.01 -3.50
C ALA A 22 7.91 -6.29 -2.36
N TRP A 23 7.54 -7.03 -1.31
CA TRP A 23 6.72 -6.52 -0.20
C TRP A 23 7.41 -6.72 1.15
N GLN A 24 7.91 -5.64 1.76
CA GLN A 24 8.55 -5.64 3.08
C GLN A 24 7.80 -4.76 4.07
N ALA A 25 6.58 -5.18 4.42
CA ALA A 25 5.72 -4.46 5.35
C ALA A 25 6.29 -4.36 6.78
N ASP A 26 6.80 -5.46 7.31
CA ASP A 26 7.01 -5.62 8.77
C ASP A 26 8.46 -5.83 9.27
N PRO A 27 9.52 -5.97 8.44
CA PRO A 27 10.89 -5.95 8.96
C PRO A 27 11.22 -4.65 9.70
N PHE A 28 11.95 -4.74 10.82
CA PHE A 28 12.37 -3.56 11.59
C PHE A 28 13.60 -2.88 10.95
N GLY A 29 13.33 -2.09 9.91
CA GLY A 29 14.35 -1.45 9.09
C GLY A 29 14.68 -2.26 7.83
N HIS A 30 15.30 -1.59 6.88
CA HIS A 30 15.51 -2.11 5.52
C HIS A 30 16.96 -1.95 5.11
N SER A 31 17.55 -2.99 4.50
CA SER A 31 18.94 -2.99 4.09
C SER A 31 19.10 -2.76 2.59
N ARG A 32 20.14 -2.01 2.23
CA ARG A 32 20.54 -1.81 0.84
C ARG A 32 20.80 -3.14 0.13
N ASN A 33 21.40 -4.11 0.83
CA ASN A 33 21.72 -5.41 0.25
C ASN A 33 20.46 -6.19 -0.13
N GLN A 34 19.41 -6.13 0.69
CA GLN A 34 18.15 -6.81 0.38
C GLN A 34 17.44 -6.16 -0.81
N ALA A 35 17.45 -4.83 -0.89
CA ALA A 35 16.94 -4.11 -2.06
C ALA A 35 17.75 -4.45 -3.33
N ASN A 36 19.08 -4.58 -3.23
CA ASN A 36 19.93 -5.00 -4.35
C ASN A 36 19.59 -6.40 -4.84
N LEU A 37 19.38 -7.34 -3.91
CA LEU A 37 18.96 -8.69 -4.24
C LEU A 37 17.61 -8.71 -4.96
N PHE A 38 16.64 -7.88 -4.56
CA PHE A 38 15.37 -7.77 -5.28
C PHE A 38 15.54 -7.20 -6.69
N ALA A 39 16.34 -6.14 -6.86
CA ALA A 39 16.64 -5.59 -8.18
C ALA A 39 17.26 -6.66 -9.09
N GLN A 40 18.26 -7.41 -8.60
CA GLN A 40 18.91 -8.50 -9.33
C GLN A 40 18.00 -9.71 -9.60
N MET A 41 16.94 -9.90 -8.80
CA MET A 41 15.92 -10.92 -9.04
C MET A 41 14.89 -10.49 -10.12
N GLY A 42 14.97 -9.26 -10.63
CA GLY A 42 14.07 -8.74 -11.66
C GLY A 42 12.79 -8.11 -11.11
N PHE A 43 12.77 -7.69 -9.84
CA PHE A 43 11.67 -6.91 -9.30
C PHE A 43 11.75 -5.45 -9.76
N ASP A 44 10.65 -4.92 -10.25
CA ASP A 44 10.52 -3.52 -10.69
C ASP A 44 10.31 -2.57 -9.49
N GLY A 45 9.66 -3.09 -8.43
CA GLY A 45 9.23 -2.30 -7.29
C GLY A 45 9.48 -2.97 -5.94
N LEU A 46 9.59 -2.15 -4.89
CA LEU A 46 9.73 -2.56 -3.50
C LEU A 46 8.87 -1.67 -2.59
N MET A 47 7.96 -2.27 -1.83
CA MET A 47 7.32 -1.60 -0.70
C MET A 47 8.13 -1.83 0.58
N ILE A 48 8.39 -0.76 1.34
CA ILE A 48 8.99 -0.85 2.68
C ILE A 48 8.08 -0.16 3.72
N GLY A 49 7.74 -0.85 4.81
CA GLY A 49 6.79 -0.34 5.80
C GLY A 49 7.41 0.42 6.96
N ARG A 50 8.43 -0.15 7.62
CA ARG A 50 8.97 0.40 8.89
C ARG A 50 10.27 1.18 8.66
N ILE A 51 10.15 2.50 8.58
CA ILE A 51 11.28 3.44 8.61
C ILE A 51 11.26 4.30 9.89
N SER A 52 12.37 4.95 10.23
CA SER A 52 12.39 5.83 11.40
C SER A 52 11.42 7.01 11.23
N ILE A 53 10.86 7.47 12.36
CA ILE A 53 9.89 8.58 12.38
C ILE A 53 10.50 9.86 11.78
N ASP A 54 11.77 10.14 12.08
CA ASP A 54 12.48 11.31 11.55
C ASP A 54 12.65 11.23 10.03
N GLU A 55 13.01 10.05 9.51
CA GLU A 55 13.16 9.84 8.07
C GLU A 55 11.83 9.92 7.33
N PHE A 56 10.76 9.35 7.91
CA PHE A 56 9.40 9.46 7.38
C PHE A 56 8.97 10.93 7.30
N SER A 57 9.13 11.69 8.39
CA SER A 57 8.78 13.11 8.44
C SER A 57 9.56 13.94 7.43
N ARG A 58 10.86 13.68 7.29
CA ARG A 58 11.72 14.31 6.28
C ARG A 58 11.21 14.02 4.88
N ARG A 59 10.90 12.77 4.55
CA ARG A 59 10.41 12.36 3.23
C ARG A 59 9.05 12.94 2.90
N VAL A 60 8.12 12.98 3.86
CA VAL A 60 6.82 13.65 3.70
C VAL A 60 7.01 15.11 3.32
N SER A 61 7.88 15.84 4.04
CA SER A 61 8.12 17.28 3.78
C SER A 61 8.71 17.55 2.39
N ARG A 62 9.39 16.57 1.79
CA ARG A 62 10.05 16.67 0.48
C ARG A 62 9.32 15.94 -0.65
N ARG A 63 8.21 15.26 -0.34
CA ARG A 63 7.49 14.38 -1.27
C ARG A 63 8.37 13.26 -1.83
N GLU A 64 9.19 12.66 -0.97
CA GLU A 64 10.20 11.62 -1.29
C GLU A 64 9.82 10.23 -0.73
N LEU A 65 8.53 9.96 -0.50
CA LEU A 65 8.04 8.63 -0.10
C LEU A 65 8.00 7.62 -1.27
N ILE A 66 8.15 8.09 -2.51
CA ILE A 66 8.44 7.26 -3.69
C ILE A 66 9.79 7.71 -4.24
N PHE A 67 10.73 6.78 -4.39
CA PHE A 67 12.08 7.09 -4.83
C PHE A 67 12.74 5.89 -5.49
N VAL A 68 13.70 6.12 -6.39
CA VAL A 68 14.56 5.06 -6.91
C VAL A 68 15.67 4.80 -5.90
N TRP A 69 15.69 3.60 -5.32
CA TRP A 69 16.75 3.19 -4.42
C TRP A 69 17.90 2.61 -5.23
N ARG A 70 18.99 3.38 -5.35
CA ARG A 70 20.23 2.92 -5.99
C ARG A 70 21.05 2.10 -5.02
N THR A 71 21.09 0.80 -5.23
CA THR A 71 21.70 -0.13 -4.26
C THR A 71 23.11 -0.55 -4.62
N ASP A 72 23.49 -0.38 -5.90
CA ASP A 72 24.84 -0.60 -6.42
C ASP A 72 25.32 0.67 -7.14
N PRO A 73 26.17 1.50 -6.50
CA PRO A 73 26.70 2.73 -7.11
C PRO A 73 27.61 2.47 -8.32
N GLU A 74 28.20 1.29 -8.44
CA GLU A 74 29.15 0.96 -9.52
C GLU A 74 28.45 0.32 -10.73
N ASN A 75 27.23 -0.20 -10.55
CA ASN A 75 26.45 -0.85 -11.60
C ASN A 75 24.98 -0.40 -11.62
N SER A 76 24.73 0.77 -12.18
CA SER A 76 23.39 1.39 -12.21
C SER A 76 22.33 0.62 -13.00
N HIS A 77 22.71 -0.36 -13.83
CA HIS A 77 21.74 -1.10 -14.65
C HIS A 77 21.04 -2.24 -13.92
N ASN A 78 21.64 -2.80 -12.85
CA ASN A 78 21.12 -3.98 -12.16
C ASN A 78 20.82 -3.75 -10.66
N GLY A 79 21.08 -2.54 -10.14
CA GLY A 79 20.95 -2.22 -8.71
C GLY A 79 19.87 -1.19 -8.36
N ASP A 80 19.12 -0.70 -9.34
CA ASP A 80 18.08 0.33 -9.12
C ASP A 80 16.71 -0.34 -8.94
N ILE A 81 15.97 0.04 -7.90
CA ILE A 81 14.61 -0.46 -7.65
C ILE A 81 13.68 0.67 -7.20
N LEU A 82 12.49 0.77 -7.81
CA LEU A 82 11.51 1.76 -7.40
C LEU A 82 10.98 1.40 -6.01
N THR A 83 11.16 2.27 -5.04
CA THR A 83 10.78 2.03 -3.65
C THR A 83 9.63 2.95 -3.25
N TRP A 84 8.61 2.36 -2.61
CA TRP A 84 7.47 3.07 -2.05
C TRP A 84 7.39 2.86 -0.54
N VAL A 85 7.21 3.95 0.19
CA VAL A 85 6.89 3.97 1.62
C VAL A 85 5.42 4.37 1.78
N PRO A 86 4.54 3.48 2.25
CA PRO A 86 3.13 3.79 2.51
C PRO A 86 2.99 4.80 3.66
N PRO A 87 1.89 5.57 3.71
CA PRO A 87 1.74 6.66 4.67
C PRO A 87 1.41 6.19 6.08
N ASN A 88 0.95 4.93 6.23
CA ASN A 88 0.48 4.34 7.48
C ASN A 88 1.02 2.92 7.68
N THR A 89 2.32 2.71 7.49
CA THR A 89 2.93 1.37 7.47
C THR A 89 2.10 0.43 6.56
N TYR A 90 1.64 -0.74 7.01
CA TYR A 90 0.90 -1.69 6.18
C TYR A 90 -0.58 -1.86 6.57
N SER A 91 -1.07 -1.12 7.55
CA SER A 91 -2.41 -1.34 8.11
C SER A 91 -3.43 -0.35 7.56
N THR A 92 -4.66 -0.83 7.35
CA THR A 92 -5.81 0.03 7.15
C THR A 92 -5.92 1.01 8.33
N PRO A 93 -6.10 2.31 8.09
CA PRO A 93 -6.49 3.20 9.18
C PRO A 93 -7.79 2.70 9.81
N ASP A 94 -7.83 2.61 11.14
CA ASP A 94 -8.95 2.09 11.95
C ASP A 94 -10.35 2.49 11.46
N TYR A 95 -10.44 3.72 10.95
CA TYR A 95 -11.64 4.33 10.40
C TYR A 95 -12.27 3.59 9.22
N TYR A 96 -11.47 2.91 8.39
CA TYR A 96 -11.94 2.17 7.21
C TYR A 96 -12.02 0.66 7.45
N MET A 97 -11.67 0.19 8.66
CA MET A 97 -11.64 -1.23 8.94
C MET A 97 -13.05 -1.77 9.17
N TYR A 98 -13.33 -2.93 8.59
CA TYR A 98 -14.40 -3.78 9.07
C TYR A 98 -14.16 -4.16 10.54
N ARG A 99 -15.10 -3.80 11.41
CA ARG A 99 -15.13 -4.25 12.81
C ARG A 99 -16.39 -5.08 13.03
N PRO A 100 -16.28 -6.40 13.26
CA PRO A 100 -17.44 -7.18 13.65
C PRO A 100 -17.94 -6.67 15.01
N GLY A 101 -19.14 -6.08 15.02
CA GLY A 101 -19.85 -5.72 16.25
C GLY A 101 -20.47 -6.95 16.92
N PRO A 102 -20.98 -6.82 18.16
CA PRO A 102 -21.65 -7.92 18.88
C PRO A 102 -22.97 -8.38 18.24
N GLU A 103 -23.54 -7.60 17.31
CA GLU A 103 -24.69 -7.97 16.47
C GLU A 103 -24.37 -7.61 15.01
N ASP A 104 -23.57 -8.43 14.31
CA ASP A 104 -23.42 -8.53 12.84
C ASP A 104 -23.45 -7.24 11.99
N GLY A 105 -23.16 -6.08 12.57
CA GLY A 105 -23.36 -4.76 11.99
C GLY A 105 -22.05 -4.03 11.80
N PHE A 106 -21.84 -3.53 10.59
CA PHE A 106 -20.74 -2.65 10.21
C PHE A 106 -20.77 -1.39 11.08
N ASN A 107 -19.73 -1.16 11.88
CA ASN A 107 -19.60 0.06 12.66
C ASN A 107 -18.40 0.87 12.15
N ILE A 108 -18.59 1.56 11.03
CA ILE A 108 -17.64 2.57 10.55
C ILE A 108 -17.83 3.80 11.43
N SER A 109 -16.82 4.14 12.22
CA SER A 109 -16.88 5.27 13.16
C SER A 109 -16.70 6.61 12.43
N VAL A 110 -17.71 7.02 11.67
CA VAL A 110 -17.71 8.29 10.95
C VAL A 110 -18.30 9.39 11.85
N PRO A 111 -17.70 10.60 11.96
CA PRO A 111 -18.40 11.73 12.54
C PRO A 111 -19.75 11.87 11.86
N ALA A 112 -20.85 11.97 12.62
CA ALA A 112 -22.23 11.86 12.10
C ALA A 112 -22.58 12.80 10.93
N GLU A 113 -21.73 13.79 10.64
CA GLU A 113 -21.91 14.84 9.64
C GLU A 113 -21.14 14.61 8.32
N MET A 114 -20.19 13.66 8.26
CA MET A 114 -19.41 13.36 7.04
C MET A 114 -19.80 11.96 6.55
N ASN A 115 -19.86 11.69 5.24
CA ASN A 115 -19.99 10.30 4.76
C ASN A 115 -18.61 9.68 4.50
N ILE A 116 -18.54 8.35 4.45
CA ILE A 116 -17.25 7.64 4.34
C ILE A 116 -16.54 7.96 3.01
N GLY A 117 -17.32 8.17 1.93
CA GLY A 117 -16.80 8.62 0.63
C GLY A 117 -16.12 9.99 0.65
N THR A 118 -16.73 10.99 1.31
CA THR A 118 -16.13 12.32 1.48
C THR A 118 -14.85 12.25 2.29
N HIS A 119 -14.85 11.46 3.36
CA HIS A 119 -13.64 11.29 4.17
C HIS A 119 -12.52 10.62 3.36
N MET A 120 -12.82 9.57 2.60
CA MET A 120 -11.87 8.90 1.72
C MET A 120 -11.31 9.83 0.63
N ALA A 121 -12.16 10.68 0.04
CA ALA A 121 -11.74 11.68 -0.94
C ALA A 121 -10.79 12.72 -0.33
N LEU A 122 -11.14 13.28 0.83
CA LEU A 122 -10.28 14.24 1.55
C LEU A 122 -8.96 13.60 2.01
N TYR A 123 -9.02 12.36 2.49
CA TYR A 123 -7.83 11.60 2.87
C TYR A 123 -6.92 11.37 1.67
N SER A 124 -7.48 10.95 0.53
CA SER A 124 -6.75 10.78 -0.73
C SER A 124 -6.08 12.08 -1.17
N LEU A 125 -6.80 13.21 -1.14
CA LEU A 125 -6.22 14.53 -1.45
C LEU A 125 -5.07 14.88 -0.50
N LYS A 126 -5.21 14.61 0.81
CA LYS A 126 -4.12 14.78 1.77
C LYS A 126 -2.92 13.90 1.41
N LEU A 127 -3.12 12.64 1.03
CA LEU A 127 -2.03 11.76 0.61
C LEU A 127 -1.27 12.33 -0.60
N THR A 128 -1.95 12.93 -1.59
CA THR A 128 -1.27 13.53 -2.75
C THR A 128 -0.28 14.64 -2.37
N THR A 129 -0.42 15.26 -1.20
CA THR A 129 0.55 16.24 -0.69
C THR A 129 1.86 15.61 -0.22
N MET A 130 1.87 14.30 0.09
CA MET A 130 3.02 13.55 0.59
C MET A 130 3.81 12.84 -0.52
N TYR A 131 3.21 12.66 -1.69
CA TYR A 131 3.78 11.93 -2.82
C TYR A 131 4.05 12.85 -4.02
N PRO A 132 5.01 12.51 -4.89
CA PRO A 132 5.29 13.30 -6.09
C PRO A 132 4.26 13.05 -7.21
N VAL A 133 3.36 12.09 -7.04
CA VAL A 133 2.36 11.64 -8.02
C VAL A 133 0.94 11.87 -7.51
N LYS A 134 -0.03 11.82 -8.43
CA LYS A 134 -1.46 11.93 -8.11
C LYS A 134 -2.12 10.59 -7.77
N GLN A 135 -1.55 9.48 -8.25
CA GLN A 135 -2.00 8.14 -7.90
C GLN A 135 -1.38 7.74 -6.57
N VAL A 136 -2.21 7.43 -5.58
CA VAL A 136 -1.77 7.09 -4.23
C VAL A 136 -2.29 5.71 -3.86
N GLY A 137 -1.41 4.89 -3.26
CA GLY A 137 -1.79 3.58 -2.75
C GLY A 137 -2.50 3.71 -1.40
N PHE A 138 -3.65 3.04 -1.26
CA PHE A 138 -4.32 2.83 0.02
C PHE A 138 -4.23 1.36 0.38
N LEU A 139 -3.63 1.05 1.53
CA LEU A 139 -3.52 -0.33 2.00
C LEU A 139 -4.73 -0.70 2.84
N TYR A 140 -5.47 -1.69 2.36
CA TYR A 140 -6.58 -2.28 3.08
C TYR A 140 -6.16 -3.68 3.57
N GLY A 141 -5.87 -3.80 4.85
CA GLY A 141 -5.53 -5.03 5.54
C GLY A 141 -4.87 -4.76 6.88
N GLY A 142 -4.16 -5.77 7.38
CA GLY A 142 -3.47 -5.75 8.66
C GLY A 142 -3.10 -7.18 9.07
N ASP A 143 -2.62 -7.34 10.29
CA ASP A 143 -2.27 -8.65 10.82
C ASP A 143 -3.49 -9.56 10.82
N LEU A 144 -3.43 -10.67 10.07
CA LEU A 144 -4.49 -11.67 9.97
C LEU A 144 -5.85 -11.12 9.50
N ALA A 145 -5.85 -10.01 8.77
CA ALA A 145 -7.02 -9.50 8.06
C ALA A 145 -7.51 -10.51 6.99
N PHE A 146 -8.69 -10.26 6.44
CA PHE A 146 -9.40 -11.11 5.47
C PHE A 146 -9.79 -12.50 6.00
N ARG A 147 -9.94 -12.65 7.33
CA ARG A 147 -10.58 -13.86 7.92
C ARG A 147 -12.04 -13.98 7.48
N PHE A 148 -12.72 -12.85 7.35
CA PHE A 148 -14.10 -12.71 6.88
C PHE A 148 -14.10 -11.90 5.57
N ALA A 149 -13.45 -12.46 4.55
CA ALA A 149 -13.16 -11.73 3.31
C ALA A 149 -14.40 -11.16 2.61
N SER A 150 -15.55 -11.85 2.63
CA SER A 150 -16.80 -11.35 2.04
C SER A 150 -17.19 -10.00 2.64
N GLN A 151 -17.21 -9.93 3.98
CA GLN A 151 -17.58 -8.73 4.73
C GLN A 151 -16.55 -7.60 4.54
N GLU A 152 -15.27 -7.94 4.44
CA GLU A 152 -14.22 -6.95 4.16
C GLU A 152 -14.35 -6.38 2.74
N PHE A 153 -14.64 -7.21 1.73
CA PHE A 153 -14.91 -6.74 0.37
C PHE A 153 -16.20 -5.94 0.27
N GLU A 154 -17.28 -6.36 0.94
CA GLU A 154 -18.53 -5.58 1.03
C GLU A 154 -18.29 -4.19 1.64
N THR A 155 -17.42 -4.11 2.67
CA THR A 155 -17.01 -2.82 3.25
C THR A 155 -16.24 -1.97 2.25
N MET A 156 -15.28 -2.57 1.55
CA MET A 156 -14.51 -1.88 0.51
C MET A 156 -15.42 -1.36 -0.61
N ASP A 157 -16.38 -2.16 -1.06
CA ASP A 157 -17.35 -1.76 -2.10
C ASP A 157 -18.18 -0.55 -1.69
N VAL A 158 -18.65 -0.50 -0.43
CA VAL A 158 -19.35 0.67 0.11
C VAL A 158 -18.45 1.91 0.08
N ILE A 159 -17.21 1.79 0.56
CA ILE A 159 -16.24 2.91 0.57
C ILE A 159 -15.98 3.41 -0.85
N LEU A 160 -15.74 2.50 -1.79
CA LEU A 160 -15.45 2.83 -3.19
C LEU A 160 -16.66 3.51 -3.85
N ASN A 161 -17.85 2.94 -3.72
CA ASN A 161 -19.07 3.50 -4.31
C ASN A 161 -19.38 4.89 -3.75
N GLU A 162 -19.32 5.07 -2.42
CA GLU A 162 -19.55 6.40 -1.83
C GLU A 162 -18.47 7.42 -2.22
N THR A 163 -17.23 6.97 -2.45
CA THR A 163 -16.16 7.84 -2.94
C THR A 163 -16.43 8.29 -4.37
N GLU A 164 -16.91 7.38 -5.23
CA GLU A 164 -17.30 7.70 -6.60
C GLU A 164 -18.52 8.64 -6.66
N ASP A 165 -19.48 8.51 -5.74
CA ASP A 165 -20.63 9.40 -5.64
C ASP A 165 -20.22 10.87 -5.42
N VAL A 166 -19.11 11.10 -4.72
CA VAL A 166 -18.55 12.44 -4.46
C VAL A 166 -17.42 12.82 -5.40
N ALA A 167 -17.05 11.96 -6.36
CA ALA A 167 -15.90 12.16 -7.26
C ALA A 167 -15.97 13.48 -8.02
N ARG A 168 -17.18 13.93 -8.43
CA ARG A 168 -17.38 15.22 -9.12
C ARG A 168 -16.97 16.43 -8.28
N ASN A 169 -17.09 16.33 -6.95
CA ASN A 169 -16.78 17.44 -6.05
C ASN A 169 -15.29 17.50 -5.72
N TYR A 170 -14.62 16.35 -5.64
CA TYR A 170 -13.23 16.24 -5.18
C TYR A 170 -12.22 15.88 -6.28
N SER A 171 -12.68 15.50 -7.48
CA SER A 171 -11.86 14.96 -8.57
C SER A 171 -10.99 13.77 -8.13
N VAL A 172 -11.55 12.91 -7.28
CA VAL A 172 -10.91 11.68 -6.78
C VAL A 172 -11.68 10.49 -7.34
N HIS A 173 -10.94 9.53 -7.88
CA HIS A 173 -11.48 8.22 -8.26
C HIS A 173 -10.78 7.13 -7.44
N ALA A 174 -11.54 6.13 -7.03
CA ALA A 174 -11.06 5.01 -6.23
C ALA A 174 -11.47 3.69 -6.89
N SER A 175 -10.54 2.75 -6.92
CA SER A 175 -10.79 1.41 -7.43
C SER A 175 -9.93 0.40 -6.68
N TYR A 176 -10.30 -0.87 -6.77
CA TYR A 176 -9.37 -1.95 -6.45
C TYR A 176 -8.10 -1.84 -7.31
N SER A 177 -6.98 -2.21 -6.71
CA SER A 177 -5.67 -2.26 -7.38
C SER A 177 -4.82 -3.35 -6.73
N THR A 178 -3.80 -3.76 -7.47
CA THR A 178 -2.67 -4.58 -7.00
C THR A 178 -1.37 -3.82 -7.18
#